data_AF-A0A939QX37-F1
#
_entry.id   AF-A0A939QX37-F1
#
_cell.length_a   1.000
_cell.length_b   1.000
_cell.length_c   1.000
_cell.angle_alpha   90.00
_cell.angle_beta   90.00
_cell.angle_gamma   90.00
#
_symmetry.space_group_name_H-M   'P 1'
#
loop_
_entity.id
_entity.type
_entity.pdbx_description
1 polymer ?
#
loop_
_entity_poly.entity_id
_entity_poly.type
_entity_poly.pdbx_seq_one_letter_code
_entity_poly.pdbx_strand_id
1 'polypeptide(L)' 'MRKKTYTIEDVREAVADNHSIAGVLRQLGLKPLGGNYRTINRIITDSQIDTSHFTGKGWNVGLAFKP' A
#
# COMPACT_ATOMS: atom_id res chain seq x y z
N MET A 1 21.13 -11.19 -2.73
CA MET A 1 19.88 -10.74 -2.06
C MET A 1 19.72 -9.26 -2.35
N ARG A 2 18.71 -8.83 -3.11
CA ARG A 2 18.53 -7.40 -3.44
C ARG A 2 18.19 -6.68 -2.13
N LYS A 3 19.07 -5.79 -1.64
CA LYS A 3 18.80 -4.99 -0.44
C LYS A 3 17.47 -4.25 -0.67
N LYS A 4 16.53 -4.39 0.25
CA LYS A 4 15.39 -3.46 0.30
C LYS A 4 15.99 -2.09 0.63
N THR A 5 15.75 -1.12 -0.24
CA THR A 5 16.29 0.24 -0.12
C THR A 5 15.44 1.11 0.80
N TYR A 6 14.43 0.54 1.46
CA TYR A 6 13.47 1.26 2.29
C TYR A 6 13.33 0.62 3.67
N THR A 7 13.16 1.48 4.67
CA THR A 7 12.90 1.15 6.07
C THR A 7 11.39 1.07 6.35
N ILE A 8 11.01 0.69 7.57
CA ILE A 8 9.60 0.70 8.00
C ILE A 8 9.07 2.15 8.06
N GLU A 9 9.92 3.10 8.47
CA GLU A 9 9.54 4.51 8.52
C GLU A 9 9.31 5.08 7.11
N ASP A 10 10.14 4.70 6.13
CA ASP A 10 9.90 5.10 4.75
C ASP A 10 8.55 4.58 4.22
N VAL A 11 8.14 3.38 4.65
CA VAL A 11 6.81 2.83 4.33
C VAL A 11 5.71 3.64 5.04
N ARG A 12 5.93 4.06 6.29
CA ARG A 12 4.97 4.88 7.04
C ARG A 12 4.77 6.25 6.40
N GLU A 13 5.85 6.93 6.04
CA GLU A 13 5.83 8.21 5.34
C GLU A 13 5.16 8.07 3.97
N ALA A 14 5.56 7.08 3.18
CA ALA A 14 4.93 6.83 1.89
C ALA A 14 3.44 6.48 2.02
N VAL A 15 3.02 5.78 3.08
CA VAL A 15 1.60 5.53 3.36
C VAL A 15 0.87 6.81 3.74
N ALA A 16 1.47 7.69 4.54
CA ALA A 16 0.87 8.97 4.91
C ALA A 16 0.69 9.90 3.69
N ASP A 17 1.65 9.91 2.76
CA ASP A 17 1.67 10.77 1.58
C ASP A 17 0.77 10.27 0.43
N ASN A 18 0.28 9.03 0.50
CA ASN A 18 -0.50 8.41 -0.58
C ASN A 18 -1.87 7.92 -0.11
N HIS A 19 -2.80 7.86 -1.05
CA HIS A 19 -4.13 7.27 -0.84
C HIS A 19 -4.29 5.87 -1.46
N SER A 20 -3.20 5.25 -1.92
CA SER A 20 -3.22 3.92 -2.52
C SER A 20 -1.88 3.19 -2.38
N ILE A 21 -1.92 1.86 -2.27
CA ILE A 21 -0.71 1.02 -2.23
C ILE A 21 0.12 1.18 -3.51
N ALA A 22 -0.52 1.44 -4.65
CA ALA A 22 0.20 1.71 -5.90
C ALA A 22 1.03 3.00 -5.82
N GLY A 23 0.51 4.04 -5.16
CA GLY A 23 1.24 5.29 -4.88
C GLY A 23 2.43 5.05 -3.95
N VAL A 24 2.20 4.34 -2.84
CA VAL A 24 3.26 3.91 -1.91
C VAL A 24 4.37 3.17 -2.65
N LEU A 25 4.01 2.21 -3.50
CA LEU A 25 4.97 1.46 -4.30
C LEU A 25 5.80 2.38 -5.21
N ARG A 26 5.16 3.32 -5.92
CA ARG A 26 5.87 4.27 -6.77
C ARG A 26 6.83 5.17 -5.99
N GLN A 27 6.40 5.69 -4.83
CA GLN A 27 7.24 6.52 -3.97
C GLN A 27 8.46 5.76 -3.44
N LEU A 28 8.30 4.48 -3.10
CA LEU A 28 9.40 3.60 -2.70
C LEU A 28 10.25 3.10 -3.88
N GLY A 29 10.04 3.60 -5.10
CA GLY A 29 10.75 3.17 -6.31
C GLY A 29 10.43 1.72 -6.73
N LEU A 30 9.34 1.15 -6.21
CA LEU A 30 8.86 -0.19 -6.53
C LEU A 30 7.85 -0.15 -7.66
N LYS A 31 7.95 -1.14 -8.55
CA LYS A 31 6.93 -1.32 -9.59
C LYS A 31 5.63 -1.83 -8.94
N PRO A 32 4.46 -1.27 -9.29
CA PRO A 32 3.15 -1.73 -8.82
C PRO A 32 2.78 -3.07 -9.48
N LEU A 33 3.52 -4.12 -9.17
CA LEU A 33 3.38 -5.47 -9.73
C LEU A 33 3.15 -6.48 -8.59
N GLY A 34 2.35 -7.52 -8.85
CA GLY A 34 1.70 -8.37 -7.85
C GLY A 34 2.50 -8.74 -6.59
N GLY A 35 3.78 -9.13 -6.71
CA GLY A 35 4.61 -9.50 -5.56
C GLY A 35 4.94 -8.34 -4.61
N ASN A 36 5.06 -7.12 -5.14
CA ASN A 36 5.36 -5.94 -4.32
C ASN A 36 4.16 -5.50 -3.50
N TYR A 37 2.93 -5.63 -4.03
CA TYR A 37 1.71 -5.39 -3.25
C TYR A 37 1.63 -6.29 -2.03
N ARG A 38 1.88 -7.60 -2.19
CA ARG A 38 1.89 -8.54 -1.06
C ARG A 38 2.96 -8.17 -0.03
N THR A 39 4.13 -7.77 -0.49
CA THR A 39 5.24 -7.41 0.40
C THR A 39 4.92 -6.16 1.21
N ILE A 40 4.44 -5.10 0.57
CA ILE A 40 4.08 -3.84 1.27
C ILE A 40 2.88 -4.06 2.18
N ASN A 41 1.84 -4.78 1.73
CA ASN A 41 0.71 -5.10 2.60
C ASN A 41 1.14 -5.84 3.86
N ARG A 42 2.03 -6.82 3.73
CA ARG A 42 2.56 -7.52 4.90
C ARG A 42 3.31 -6.57 5.85
N ILE A 43 4.14 -5.67 5.32
CA ILE A 43 4.85 -4.69 6.16
C ILE A 43 3.88 -3.74 6.86
N ILE A 44 2.86 -3.26 6.16
CA ILE A 44 1.81 -2.39 6.72
C ILE A 44 1.07 -3.10 7.86
N THR A 45 0.67 -4.36 7.65
CA THR A 45 -0.02 -5.15 8.67
C THR A 45 0.90 -5.48 9.85
N ASP A 46 2.11 -5.98 9.59
CA ASP A 46 3.08 -6.37 10.63
C ASP A 46 3.54 -5.16 11.47
N SER A 47 3.53 -3.95 10.88
CA SER A 47 3.95 -2.69 11.54
C SER A 47 2.76 -1.83 12.01
N GLN A 48 1.53 -2.33 11.89
CA GLN A 48 0.30 -1.64 12.30
C GLN A 48 0.17 -0.21 11.75
N ILE A 49 0.53 -0.01 10.48
CA ILE A 49 0.45 1.31 9.83
C ILE A 49 -1.01 1.58 9.43
N ASP A 50 -1.54 2.76 9.78
CA ASP A 50 -2.89 3.14 9.39
C ASP A 50 -2.98 3.38 7.87
N THR A 51 -3.98 2.77 7.25
CA THR A 51 -4.32 2.91 5.82
C THR A 51 -5.79 3.25 5.62
N SER A 52 -6.48 3.69 6.68
CA SER A 52 -7.90 4.05 6.68
C SER A 52 -8.23 5.16 5.67
N HIS A 53 -7.28 6.06 5.41
CA HIS A 53 -7.37 7.15 4.43
C HIS A 53 -7.14 6.70 2.98
N PHE A 54 -6.84 5.42 2.73
CA PHE A 54 -6.70 4.91 1.37
C PHE A 54 -8.06 4.89 0.68
N THR A 55 -8.15 5.57 -0.46
CA THR A 55 -9.36 5.63 -1.29
C THR A 55 -9.44 4.48 -2.30
N GLY A 56 -8.43 3.60 -2.29
CA GLY A 56 -8.21 2.48 -3.21
C GLY A 56 -9.18 1.30 -3.08
N LYS A 57 -10.49 1.56 -3.03
CA LYS A 57 -11.59 0.62 -3.33
C LYS A 57 -12.78 1.33 -4.00
N GLY A 58 -12.52 2.37 -4.78
CA GLY A 58 -13.54 3.14 -5.53
C GLY A 58 -14.54 2.31 -6.34
N TRP A 59 -14.13 1.14 -6.84
CA TRP A 59 -14.98 0.23 -7.62
C TRP A 59 -15.96 -0.59 -6.77
N ASN A 60 -15.80 -0.62 -5.45
CA ASN A 60 -16.61 -1.43 -4.52
C ASN A 60 -17.30 -0.58 -3.44
N VAL A 61 -17.12 0.74 -3.46
CA VAL A 61 -17.84 1.68 -2.58
C VAL A 61 -19.11 2.17 -3.30
N GLY A 62 -20.19 1.40 -3.19
CA GLY A 62 -21.51 1.78 -3.72
C GLY A 62 -22.18 0.74 -4.62
N LEU A 63 -21.47 -0.30 -5.04
CA LEU A 63 -22.13 -1.49 -5.60
C LEU A 63 -22.73 -2.27 -4.44
N ALA A 64 -23.95 -1.91 -4.05
CA ALA A 64 -24.84 -2.84 -3.38
C ALA A 64 -24.98 -4.05 -4.30
N PHE A 65 -24.11 -5.06 -4.11
CA PHE A 65 -24.34 -6.38 -4.65
C PHE A 65 -25.63 -6.89 -3.99
N LYS A 66 -26.75 -6.69 -4.69
CA LYS A 66 -27.97 -7.44 -4.43
C LYS A 66 -27.89 -8.67 -5.33
N PRO A 67 -27.95 -9.88 -4.77
CA PRO A 67 -27.90 -11.13 -5.54
C PRO A 67 -29.04 -11.21 -6.56
#